data_AF-A0A660URK0-F1
#
_entry.id   AF-A0A660URK0-F1
#
_cell.length_a   1.000
_cell.length_b   1.000
_cell.length_c   1.000
_cell.angle_alpha   90.00
_cell.angle_beta   90.00
_cell.angle_gamma   90.00
#
_symmetry.space_group_name_H-M   'P 1'
#
loop_
_entity.id
_entity.type
_entity.pdbx_description
1 polymer ?
#
loop_
_entity_poly.entity_id
_entity_poly.type
_entity_poly.pdbx_seq_one_letter_code
_entity_poly.pdbx_strand_id
1 'polypeptide(L)'
;MGNRTAAVEDGTQISYINNNNLNQYDYVDSTSFSYDNNGNLTDDGVYEYYYDCENRLIEVSSGGSAIARYYYDYAGRRIAKVAGSIETTYCYDG
;
A
#
# COMPACT_ATOMS: atom_id res chain seq x y z
N MET A 1 -19.76 10.85 0.60
CA MET A 1 -18.79 10.26 1.53
C MET A 1 -17.73 9.56 0.68
N GLY A 2 -16.46 9.94 0.62
CA GLY A 2 -15.77 11.11 1.17
C GLY A 2 -14.49 11.35 0.35
N ASN A 3 -14.49 12.46 -0.40
CA ASN A 3 -13.41 12.99 -1.22
C ASN A 3 -12.67 14.08 -0.44
N ARG A 4 -11.77 13.66 0.47
CA ARG A 4 -11.03 14.61 1.30
C ARG A 4 -10.11 15.43 0.40
N THR A 5 -10.26 16.75 0.43
CA THR A 5 -9.40 17.69 -0.32
C THR A 5 -8.32 18.33 0.56
N ALA A 6 -8.47 18.27 1.89
CA ALA A 6 -7.45 18.66 2.86
C ALA A 6 -7.64 17.96 4.22
N ALA A 7 -6.56 17.83 4.98
CA ALA A 7 -6.54 17.49 6.41
C ALA A 7 -5.68 18.50 7.16
N VAL A 8 -5.86 18.62 8.48
CA VAL A 8 -4.89 19.28 9.36
C VAL A 8 -4.27 18.20 10.24
N GLU A 9 -2.98 17.97 10.08
CA GLU A 9 -2.19 17.03 10.88
C GLU A 9 -1.11 17.82 11.63
N ASP A 10 -1.08 17.67 12.96
CA ASP A 10 -0.16 18.39 13.86
C ASP A 10 -0.10 19.92 13.62
N GLY A 11 -1.25 20.53 13.29
CA GLY A 11 -1.36 21.97 12.99
C GLY A 11 -0.93 22.37 11.58
N THR A 12 -0.47 21.43 10.75
CA THR A 12 -0.09 21.65 9.35
C THR A 12 -1.22 21.22 8.41
N GLN A 13 -1.55 22.03 7.42
CA GLN A 13 -2.51 21.66 6.39
C GLN A 13 -1.87 20.72 5.36
N ILE A 14 -2.45 19.54 5.20
CA ILE A 14 -2.14 18.58 4.16
C ILE A 14 -3.18 18.73 3.05
N SER A 15 -2.73 18.96 1.81
CA SER A 15 -3.62 19.03 0.64
C SER A 15 -3.71 17.66 -0.03
N TYR A 16 -4.90 17.28 -0.49
CA TYR A 16 -5.11 16.06 -1.28
C TYR A 16 -5.63 16.47 -2.66
N ILE A 17 -4.86 16.19 -3.70
CA ILE A 17 -5.13 16.67 -5.06
C ILE A 17 -5.54 15.48 -5.93
N ASN A 18 -6.50 15.72 -6.83
CA ASN A 18 -7.05 14.75 -7.76
C ASN A 18 -7.49 13.47 -7.08
N ASN A 19 -8.50 13.59 -6.21
CA ASN A 19 -9.17 12.43 -5.67
C ASN A 19 -10.14 11.87 -6.73
N ASN A 20 -10.19 10.54 -6.89
CA ASN A 20 -11.29 9.90 -7.63
C ASN A 20 -12.31 9.26 -6.66
N ASN A 21 -13.34 8.60 -7.19
CA ASN A 21 -14.38 7.96 -6.39
C ASN A 21 -13.90 6.71 -5.62
N LEU A 22 -12.64 6.29 -5.82
CA LEU A 22 -11.98 5.19 -5.11
C LEU A 22 -11.04 5.71 -4.00
N ASN A 23 -11.05 7.01 -3.70
CA ASN A 23 -10.14 7.66 -2.74
C ASN A 23 -8.66 7.48 -3.10
N GLN A 24 -8.35 7.46 -4.40
CA GLN A 24 -6.98 7.51 -4.91
C GLN A 24 -6.60 8.97 -5.11
N TYR A 25 -5.46 9.38 -4.59
CA TYR A 25 -4.95 10.75 -4.67
C TYR A 25 -3.75 10.75 -5.59
N ASP A 26 -3.69 11.60 -6.61
CA ASP A 26 -2.45 11.71 -7.40
C ASP A 26 -1.35 12.39 -6.59
N TYR A 27 -1.73 13.31 -5.69
CA TYR A 27 -0.80 13.98 -4.79
C TYR A 27 -1.35 14.14 -3.38
N VAL A 28 -0.47 13.92 -2.41
CA VAL A 28 -0.62 14.37 -1.02
C VAL A 28 0.45 15.42 -0.77
N ASP A 29 0.02 16.66 -0.64
CA ASP A 29 0.84 17.86 -0.67
C ASP A 29 1.69 17.95 -1.96
N SER A 30 3.00 17.73 -1.89
CA SER A 30 3.89 17.69 -3.07
C SER A 30 4.33 16.27 -3.45
N THR A 31 3.96 15.27 -2.67
CA THR A 31 4.31 13.87 -2.91
C THR A 31 3.34 13.25 -3.90
N SER A 32 3.85 12.66 -4.98
CA SER A 32 3.05 11.93 -5.96
C SER A 32 2.76 10.51 -5.49
N PHE A 33 1.55 10.03 -5.79
CA PHE A 33 1.11 8.67 -5.52
C PHE A 33 0.69 8.03 -6.84
N SER A 34 0.99 6.75 -7.02
CA SER A 34 0.65 6.00 -8.24
C SER A 34 -0.19 4.78 -7.91
N TYR A 35 -1.06 4.39 -8.84
CA TYR A 35 -1.96 3.25 -8.69
C TYR A 35 -1.95 2.38 -9.94
N ASP A 36 -2.18 1.08 -9.78
CA ASP A 36 -2.42 0.18 -10.89
C ASP A 36 -3.86 0.31 -11.44
N ASN A 37 -4.15 -0.38 -12.56
CA ASN A 37 -5.46 -0.35 -13.19
C ASN A 37 -6.58 -0.96 -12.32
N ASN A 38 -6.23 -1.80 -11.33
CA ASN A 38 -7.17 -2.37 -10.38
C ASN A 38 -7.40 -1.42 -9.19
N GLY A 39 -6.64 -0.33 -9.13
CA GLY A 39 -6.75 0.72 -8.15
C GLY A 39 -5.94 0.50 -6.89
N ASN A 40 -4.99 -0.42 -6.90
CA ASN A 40 -4.07 -0.64 -5.79
C ASN A 40 -2.96 0.43 -5.82
N LEU A 41 -2.58 0.95 -4.66
CA LEU A 41 -1.48 1.90 -4.51
C LEU A 41 -0.15 1.20 -4.86
N THR A 42 0.57 1.66 -5.88
CA THR A 42 1.86 1.07 -6.31
C THR A 42 3.06 1.89 -5.87
N ASP A 43 2.88 3.19 -5.59
CA ASP A 43 3.93 4.09 -5.12
C ASP A 43 3.31 5.20 -4.26
N ASP A 44 3.89 5.49 -3.10
CA ASP A 44 3.48 6.59 -2.21
C ASP A 44 4.55 7.69 -2.07
N GLY A 45 5.55 7.68 -2.97
CA GLY A 45 6.74 8.52 -2.91
C GLY A 45 7.84 8.07 -1.95
N VAL A 46 7.60 7.05 -1.13
CA VAL A 46 8.58 6.47 -0.17
C VAL A 46 8.79 4.98 -0.41
N TYR A 47 7.69 4.27 -0.68
CA TYR A 47 7.61 2.84 -0.86
C TYR A 47 6.92 2.48 -2.18
N GLU A 48 7.43 1.40 -2.76
CA GLU A 48 6.85 0.74 -3.92
C GLU A 48 6.12 -0.51 -3.45
N TYR A 49 4.92 -0.74 -3.99
CA TYR A 49 4.04 -1.83 -3.58
C TYR A 49 3.72 -2.72 -4.78
N TYR A 50 3.85 -4.02 -4.58
CA TYR A 50 3.65 -5.02 -5.64
C TYR A 50 2.52 -5.97 -5.25
N TYR A 51 1.63 -6.21 -6.18
CA TYR A 51 0.44 -7.04 -5.99
C TYR A 51 0.46 -8.25 -6.92
N ASP A 52 -0.13 -9.35 -6.48
CA ASP A 52 -0.43 -10.46 -7.36
C ASP A 52 -1.73 -10.22 -8.16
N CYS A 53 -2.07 -11.15 -9.04
CA CYS A 53 -3.28 -11.08 -9.87
C CYS A 53 -4.60 -11.14 -9.06
N GLU A 54 -4.54 -11.49 -7.78
CA GLU A 54 -5.69 -11.51 -6.86
C GLU A 54 -5.78 -10.22 -6.03
N ASN A 55 -5.02 -9.17 -6.39
CA ASN A 55 -4.94 -7.89 -5.69
C ASN A 55 -4.40 -8.00 -4.25
N ARG A 56 -3.52 -8.97 -3.99
CA ARG A 56 -2.89 -9.12 -2.67
C ARG A 56 -1.47 -8.57 -2.72
N LEU A 57 -1.11 -7.77 -1.71
CA LEU A 57 0.23 -7.19 -1.57
C LEU A 57 1.26 -8.30 -1.31
N ILE A 58 2.20 -8.52 -2.22
CA ILE A 58 3.24 -9.57 -2.12
C ILE A 58 4.62 -9.01 -1.79
N GLU A 59 4.91 -7.75 -2.12
CA GLU A 59 6.19 -7.12 -1.81
C GLU A 59 6.01 -5.62 -1.53
N VAL A 60 6.82 -5.11 -0.58
CA VAL A 60 7.04 -3.68 -0.35
C VAL A 60 8.53 -3.43 -0.50
N SER A 61 8.88 -2.45 -1.32
CA SER A 61 10.25 -2.04 -1.59
C SER A 61 10.46 -0.57 -1.24
N SER A 62 11.70 -0.20 -0.90
CA SER A 62 12.11 1.20 -0.73
C SER A 62 13.44 1.39 -1.44
N GLY A 63 13.51 2.37 -2.33
CA GLY A 63 14.70 2.62 -3.16
C GLY A 63 15.14 1.39 -3.97
N GLY A 64 14.18 0.61 -4.51
CA GLY A 64 14.44 -0.62 -5.26
C GLY A 64 14.88 -1.84 -4.44
N SER A 65 14.89 -1.75 -3.11
CA SER A 65 15.20 -2.88 -2.22
C SER A 65 13.96 -3.39 -1.51
N ALA A 66 13.68 -4.69 -1.63
CA ALA A 66 12.58 -5.33 -0.93
C ALA A 66 12.79 -5.29 0.60
N ILE A 67 11.88 -4.60 1.30
CA ILE A 67 11.90 -4.47 2.77
C ILE A 67 10.89 -5.42 3.43
N ALA A 68 9.86 -5.84 2.71
CA ALA A 68 8.92 -6.86 3.17
C ALA A 68 8.37 -7.70 2.02
N ARG A 69 8.16 -9.00 2.26
CA ARG A 69 7.42 -9.92 1.40
C ARG A 69 6.32 -10.62 2.15
N TYR A 70 5.22 -10.90 1.47
CA TYR A 70 4.05 -11.54 2.03
C TYR A 70 3.65 -12.75 1.19
N TYR A 71 3.26 -13.82 1.88
CA TYR A 71 2.87 -15.08 1.24
C TYR A 71 1.48 -15.45 1.70
N TYR A 72 0.70 -16.00 0.77
CA TYR A 72 -0.71 -16.31 0.97
C TYR A 72 -1.00 -17.77 0.64
N ASP A 73 -1.98 -18.35 1.32
CA ASP A 73 -2.54 -19.64 0.93
C ASP A 73 -3.57 -19.49 -0.22
N TYR A 74 -4.09 -20.62 -0.69
CA TYR A 74 -5.09 -20.68 -1.75
C TYR A 74 -6.42 -19.99 -1.38
N ALA A 75 -6.67 -19.74 -0.09
CA ALA A 75 -7.86 -19.05 0.39
C ALA A 75 -7.62 -17.54 0.56
N GLY A 76 -6.44 -17.03 0.18
CA GLY A 76 -6.08 -15.62 0.30
C GLY A 76 -5.70 -15.19 1.71
N ARG A 77 -5.44 -16.12 2.62
CA ARG A 77 -4.99 -15.81 3.97
C ARG A 77 -3.47 -15.70 3.98
N ARG A 78 -2.95 -14.66 4.64
CA ARG A 78 -1.49 -14.48 4.75
C ARG A 78 -0.91 -15.56 5.66
N ILE A 79 -0.03 -16.40 5.13
CA ILE A 79 0.64 -17.48 5.84
C ILE A 79 2.07 -17.12 6.28
N ALA A 80 2.71 -16.14 5.64
CA ALA A 80 4.01 -15.66 6.08
C ALA A 80 4.25 -14.19 5.74
N LYS A 81 5.11 -13.57 6.54
CA LYS A 81 5.70 -12.25 6.31
C LYS A 81 7.21 -12.36 6.53
N VAL A 82 7.99 -11.91 5.55
CA VAL A 82 9.45 -11.77 5.67
C VAL A 82 9.77 -10.28 5.64
N ALA A 83 10.30 -9.71 6.71
CA ALA A 83 10.74 -8.32 6.77
C ALA A 83 12.21 -8.25 7.17
N GLY A 84 13.07 -7.86 6.24
CA GLY A 84 14.52 -8.04 6.37
C GLY A 84 14.85 -9.52 6.64
N SER A 85 15.53 -9.78 7.76
CA SER A 85 15.90 -11.14 8.19
C SER A 85 14.86 -11.83 9.10
N ILE A 86 13.73 -11.17 9.38
CA ILE A 86 12.71 -11.69 10.30
C ILE A 86 11.58 -12.31 9.50
N GLU A 87 11.37 -13.61 9.67
CA GLU A 87 10.20 -14.31 9.17
C GLU A 87 9.17 -14.52 10.29
N THR A 88 7.90 -14.27 9.97
CA THR A 88 6.76 -14.55 10.84
C THR A 88 5.76 -15.39 10.07
N THR A 89 5.49 -16.60 10.55
CA THR A 89 4.51 -17.53 9.97
C THR A 89 3.20 -17.46 10.74
N TYR A 90 2.09 -17.61 10.02
CA TYR A 90 0.74 -17.64 10.57
C TYR A 90 0.11 -19.00 10.31
N CYS A 91 -0.37 -19.64 11.38
CA CYS A 91 -1.11 -20.90 11.31
C CYS A 91 -2.58 -20.63 11.61
N TYR A 92 -3.48 -21.21 10.83
CA TYR A 92 -4.93 -21.11 11.01
C TYR A 92 -5.51 -22.50 11.28
N ASP A 93 -6.13 -22.69 12.44
CA ASP A 93 -7.03 -23.81 12.72
C ASP A 93 -8.42 -23.47 12.16
N GLY A 94 -8.97 -24.37 11.35
CA GLY A 94 -10.25 -24.15 10.64
C GLY A 94 -11.49 -24.28 11.52
#